data_AF-A0A382K1I6-F1
#
_entry.id   AF-A0A382K1I6-F1
#
_cell.length_a   1.000
_cell.length_b   1.000
_cell.length_c   1.000
_cell.angle_alpha   90.00
_cell.angle_beta   90.00
_cell.angle_gamma   90.00
#
_symmetry.space_group_name_H-M   'P 1'
#
loop_
_entity.id
_entity.type
_entity.pdbx_description
1 polymer ?
#
loop_
_entity_poly.entity_id
_entity_poly.type
_entity_poly.pdbx_seq_one_letter_code
_entity_poly.pdbx_strand_id
1 'polypeptide(L)' 'MPFADVNGQTLHYLDSGGEGPTILLSHGFGMGHEMWDPQVGPLTEAGWRVVTYDERGWGQTT' A
#
# COMPACT_ATOMS: atom_id res chain seq x y z
N MET A 1 -0.12 2.08 -12.83
CA MET A 1 -0.93 0.85 -12.85
C MET A 1 -0.78 0.24 -11.48
N PRO A 2 -1.81 0.19 -10.64
CA PRO A 2 -1.70 -0.13 -9.22
C PRO A 2 -1.52 -1.65 -8.97
N PHE A 3 -0.78 -2.34 -9.84
CA PHE A 3 -0.57 -3.78 -9.77
C PHE A 3 0.87 -4.17 -10.08
N ALA A 4 1.40 -5.13 -9.33
CA ALA A 4 2.74 -5.68 -9.53
C ALA A 4 2.72 -7.21 -9.48
N ASP A 5 3.44 -7.84 -10.40
CA ASP A 5 3.61 -9.30 -10.39
C ASP A 5 4.79 -9.68 -9.48
N VAL A 6 4.49 -10.32 -8.35
CA VAL A 6 5.49 -10.74 -7.36
C VAL A 6 5.17 -12.15 -6.88
N ASN A 7 6.15 -13.05 -6.95
CA ASN A 7 6.02 -14.42 -6.43
C ASN A 7 4.79 -15.19 -6.98
N GLY A 8 4.45 -14.97 -8.25
CA GLY A 8 3.31 -15.60 -8.92
C GLY A 8 1.95 -15.04 -8.52
N GLN A 9 1.91 -13.84 -7.95
CA GLN A 9 0.70 -13.14 -7.51
C GLN A 9 0.64 -11.77 -8.16
N THR A 10 -0.57 -11.30 -8.41
CA THR A 10 -0.83 -9.95 -8.90
C THR A 10 -1.22 -9.11 -7.69
N LEU A 11 -0.26 -8.39 -7.12
CA LEU A 11 -0.45 -7.56 -5.93
C LEU A 11 -1.03 -6.22 -6.29
N HIS A 12 -2.15 -5.86 -5.66
CA HIS A 12 -2.68 -4.52 -5.69
C HIS A 12 -1.94 -3.61 -4.69
N TYR A 13 -1.58 -2.41 -5.12
CA TYR A 13 -0.94 -1.41 -4.27
C TYR A 13 -1.33 0.01 -4.65
N LEU A 14 -1.39 0.90 -3.66
CA LEU A 14 -1.49 2.33 -3.84
C LEU A 14 -0.16 2.99 -3.48
N ASP A 15 0.22 4.00 -4.25
CA ASP A 15 1.47 4.73 -4.09
C ASP A 15 1.16 6.22 -4.17
N SER A 16 1.47 6.95 -3.10
CA SER A 16 1.25 8.40 -3.06
C SER A 16 2.14 9.17 -4.05
N GLY A 17 3.19 8.53 -4.56
CA GLY A 17 4.25 9.17 -5.32
C GLY A 17 5.12 10.10 -4.47
N GLY A 18 5.97 10.88 -5.14
CA GLY A 18 6.91 11.81 -4.51
C GLY A 18 8.34 11.26 -4.39
N GLU A 19 9.28 12.15 -4.05
CA GLU A 19 10.72 11.87 -3.96
C GLU A 19 11.20 11.63 -2.51
N GLY A 20 10.28 11.65 -1.55
CA GLY A 20 10.58 11.40 -0.14
C GLY A 20 10.97 9.95 0.14
N PRO A 21 11.52 9.65 1.34
CA PRO A 21 11.78 8.27 1.74
C PRO A 21 10.48 7.45 1.70
N THR A 22 10.57 6.22 1.18
CA THR A 22 9.42 5.34 1.06
C THR A 22 9.10 4.66 2.40
N ILE A 23 7.83 4.69 2.79
CA ILE A 23 7.27 3.84 3.84
C ILE A 23 6.25 2.88 3.23
N LEU A 24 6.39 1.59 3.54
CA LEU A 24 5.45 0.54 3.13
C LEU A 24 4.60 0.13 4.33
N LEU A 25 3.28 0.17 4.18
CA LEU A 25 2.34 -0.18 5.23
C LEU A 25 1.65 -1.52 4.92
N SER A 26 1.91 -2.53 5.76
CA SER A 26 1.27 -3.85 5.71
C SER A 26 0.04 -3.84 6.61
N HIS A 27 -1.13 -4.19 6.09
CA HIS A 27 -2.33 -4.32 6.92
C HIS A 27 -2.27 -5.59 7.81
N GLY A 28 -3.16 -5.67 8.80
CA GLY A 28 -3.30 -6.89 9.61
C GLY A 28 -4.12 -7.98 8.91
N PHE A 29 -4.10 -9.20 9.45
CA PHE A 29 -4.97 -10.29 8.98
C PHE A 29 -6.45 -9.89 9.04
N GLY A 30 -7.24 -10.19 8.00
CA GLY A 30 -8.66 -9.82 7.97
C GLY A 30 -8.97 -8.48 7.32
N MET A 31 -7.96 -7.74 6.88
CA MET A 31 -8.07 -6.34 6.47
C MET A 31 -7.62 -6.14 5.02
N GLY A 32 -7.67 -4.90 4.55
CA GLY A 32 -7.11 -4.46 3.27
C GLY A 32 -6.31 -3.17 3.42
N HIS A 33 -5.72 -2.69 2.33
CA HIS A 33 -4.94 -1.47 2.29
C HIS A 33 -5.69 -0.23 2.83
N GLU A 34 -7.02 -0.20 2.73
CA GLU A 34 -7.90 0.90 3.18
C GLU A 34 -7.83 1.14 4.70
N MET A 35 -7.36 0.16 5.48
CA MET A 35 -7.06 0.34 6.91
C MET A 35 -6.15 1.55 7.17
N TRP A 36 -5.31 1.89 6.19
CA TRP A 36 -4.31 2.95 6.29
C TRP A 36 -4.78 4.32 5.79
N ASP A 37 -6.00 4.46 5.25
CA ASP A 37 -6.53 5.74 4.75
C ASP A 37 -6.32 6.91 5.73
N PRO A 38 -6.55 6.76 7.05
CA PRO A 38 -6.32 7.84 8.01
C PRO A 38 -4.84 8.22 8.20
N GLN A 39 -3.89 7.35 7.87
CA GLN A 39 -2.46 7.57 8.03
C GLN A 39 -1.78 8.09 6.77
N VAL A 40 -2.32 7.80 5.58
CA VAL A 40 -1.71 8.21 4.30
C VAL A 40 -1.48 9.72 4.27
N GLY A 41 -2.52 10.53 4.54
CA GLY A 41 -2.43 11.99 4.52
C GLY A 41 -1.33 12.53 5.45
N PRO A 42 -1.40 12.29 6.77
CA PRO A 42 -0.40 12.76 7.72
C PRO A 42 1.04 12.32 7.39
N LEU A 43 1.24 11.11 6.86
CA LEU A 43 2.57 10.62 6.47
C LEU A 43 3.07 11.32 5.19
N THR A 44 2.22 11.53 4.19
CA THR A 44 2.59 12.29 2.99
C THR A 44 2.91 13.75 3.31
N GLU A 45 2.15 14.39 4.22
CA GLU A 45 2.43 15.76 4.71
C GLU A 45 3.75 15.85 5.49
N ALA A 46 4.12 14.78 6.20
CA ALA A 46 5.41 14.65 6.86
C ALA A 46 6.58 14.35 5.89
N GLY A 47 6.32 14.27 4.58
CA GLY A 47 7.33 14.12 3.53
C GLY A 47 7.67 12.69 3.15
N TRP A 48 6.87 11.71 3.55
CA TRP A 48 7.06 10.31 3.14
C TRP A 48 6.36 10.02 1.82
N ARG A 49 6.98 9.18 0.98
CA ARG A 49 6.25 8.47 -0.07
C ARG A 49 5.59 7.24 0.55
N VAL A 50 4.27 7.21 0.59
CA VAL A 50 3.50 6.15 1.25
C VAL A 50 3.05 5.13 0.23
N VAL A 51 3.37 3.86 0.49
CA VAL A 51 2.86 2.72 -0.28
C VAL A 51 2.02 1.86 0.65
N THR A 52 0.78 1.60 0.26
CA THR A 52 -0.12 0.63 0.91
C THR A 52 -0.39 -0.49 -0.09
N TYR A 53 -0.62 -1.71 0.38
CA TYR A 53 -0.85 -2.85 -0.49
C TYR A 53 -1.79 -3.86 0.16
N ASP A 54 -2.43 -4.67 -0.68
CA ASP A 54 -3.24 -5.79 -0.23
C ASP A 54 -2.36 -7.05 -0.16
N GLU A 55 -2.32 -7.70 0.99
CA GLU A 55 -1.66 -8.99 1.15
C GLU A 55 -2.37 -10.09 0.34
N ARG A 56 -1.68 -11.22 0.12
CA ARG A 56 -2.21 -12.36 -0.64
C ARG A 56 -3.59 -12.79 -0.14
N GLY A 57 -4.56 -12.86 -1.06
CA GLY A 57 -5.92 -13.31 -0.77
C GLY A 57 -6.80 -12.25 -0.10
N TRP A 58 -6.33 -11.01 -0.01
CA TRP A 58 -7.08 -9.86 0.51
C TRP A 58 -7.23 -8.78 -0.57
N GLY A 59 -8.24 -7.92 -0.38
CA GLY A 59 -8.54 -6.79 -1.27
C GLY A 59 -8.60 -7.21 -2.74
N GLN A 60 -7.71 -6.63 -3.55
CA GLN A 60 -7.63 -6.90 -4.99
C GLN A 60 -6.44 -7.80 -5.38
N THR A 61 -5.69 -8.32 -4.42
CA THR A 61 -4.54 -9.19 -4.68
C THR A 61 -4.98 -10.64 -4.92
N THR A 62 -4.48 -11.26 -5.99
CA THR A 62 -4.74 -12.68 -6.37
C THR A 62 -3.50 -13.56 -6.32
#